data_AF-C9SEN1-F1
#
_entry.id   AF-C9SEN1-F1
#
_cell.length_a   1.000
_cell.length_b   1.000
_cell.length_c   1.000
_cell.angle_alpha   90.00
_cell.angle_beta   90.00
_cell.angle_gamma   90.00
#
_symmetry.space_group_name_H-M   'P 1'
#
loop_
_entity.id
_entity.type
_entity.pdbx_description
1 polymer ?
#
loop_
_entity_poly.entity_id
_entity_poly.type
_entity_poly.pdbx_seq_one_letter_code
_entity_poly.pdbx_strand_id
1 'polypeptide(L)'
;MVGLVLVVAGVLCLGLYQLYVSITTKKKLPDGAKPLPGPMNLPFIGRVHDVPAEGSWLKFHEWGQKYGPIYTMDMFGSTHIWISSESVATDLLARRSTIYSDRPVIPNLPDNRYSGNYLALAGRNDTWKRQRKLAHGLMSVSAAQDLHAYPTRERDRLLWLVATQPAEYREWIEQFTSRTVARLSWGSAAPADTLRVTTQGLLETISPAGALPNVVSFLAGLPRWASPWKRREAARHAVEEKLFTRCVASVQEGMEGSGARPSFVQTFLSDRSPGGKYADVEVWDAMYTVGQMAIAGALTIGSPIQSFLLAMLHFPEWQRKLQEEIETVCEGRCPQWSDRERLPMVRAVVKEVLRWRPPVPTGIPHAVETDDVSITRDPVTYPDPEIFNPARWLEESYPTYKAPLTTYPNLANYSQFGFGRRTCQGVSIVEQDLFLTMGGLAWAMDIIPKRRPDGSAVPVHWNDFTPLLIAKPAAFEFDVIVRKGRESLLRQMHEEAGSGDDVEKQAFNGQITKECLFTKEASDLSEAEGQYHDFEQGDAHMQRTQC
;
A
#
# COMPACT_ATOMS: atom_id res chain seq x y z
N MET A 1 -26.87 -42.06 -17.70
CA MET A 1 -27.58 -40.95 -18.37
C MET A 1 -28.61 -40.27 -17.49
N VAL A 2 -29.56 -40.99 -16.86
CA VAL A 2 -30.63 -40.38 -16.04
C VAL A 2 -30.11 -39.49 -14.89
N GLY A 3 -29.07 -39.91 -14.17
CA GLY A 3 -28.48 -39.11 -13.08
C GLY A 3 -27.87 -37.78 -13.56
N LEU A 4 -27.23 -37.75 -14.73
CA LEU A 4 -26.67 -36.52 -15.31
C LEU A 4 -27.79 -35.55 -15.72
N VAL A 5 -28.87 -36.07 -16.32
CA VAL A 5 -30.03 -35.26 -16.74
C VAL A 5 -30.73 -34.63 -15.53
N LEU A 6 -30.90 -35.38 -14.44
CA LEU A 6 -31.51 -34.86 -13.20
C LEU A 6 -30.63 -33.79 -12.54
N VAL A 7 -29.31 -33.96 -12.54
CA VAL A 7 -28.37 -32.94 -12.03
C VAL A 7 -28.44 -31.67 -12.89
N VAL A 8 -28.42 -31.80 -14.21
CA VAL A 8 -28.52 -30.64 -15.13
C VAL A 8 -29.87 -29.93 -14.98
N ALA A 9 -30.97 -30.66 -14.87
CA ALA A 9 -32.30 -30.08 -14.63
C ALA A 9 -32.37 -29.37 -13.26
N GLY A 10 -31.79 -29.95 -12.21
CA GLY A 10 -31.71 -29.34 -10.88
C GLY A 10 -30.92 -28.02 -10.89
N VAL A 11 -29.78 -27.98 -11.57
CA VAL A 11 -28.97 -26.77 -11.74
C VAL A 11 -29.72 -25.71 -12.55
N LEU A 12 -30.42 -26.09 -13.62
CA LEU A 12 -31.25 -25.17 -14.42
C LEU A 12 -32.41 -24.58 -13.60
N CYS A 13 -33.13 -25.42 -12.84
CA CYS A 13 -34.23 -24.95 -11.99
C CYS A 13 -33.72 -24.03 -10.88
N LEU A 14 -32.58 -24.33 -10.25
CA LEU A 14 -31.96 -23.46 -9.26
C LEU A 14 -31.53 -22.13 -9.90
N GLY A 15 -30.94 -22.17 -11.10
CA GLY A 15 -30.60 -20.99 -11.88
C GLY A 15 -31.84 -20.14 -12.19
N LEU A 16 -32.93 -20.73 -12.69
CA LEU A 16 -34.17 -20.01 -12.98
C LEU A 16 -34.84 -19.44 -11.73
N TYR A 17 -34.82 -20.17 -10.61
CA TYR A 17 -35.34 -19.69 -9.33
C TYR A 17 -34.54 -18.50 -8.81
N GLN A 18 -33.20 -18.58 -8.82
CA GLN A 18 -32.35 -17.46 -8.46
C GLN A 18 -32.58 -16.27 -9.40
N LEU A 19 -32.94 -16.51 -10.67
CA LEU A 19 -33.15 -15.45 -11.68
C LEU A 19 -34.43 -14.71 -11.37
N TYR A 20 -35.48 -15.49 -11.10
CA TYR A 20 -36.75 -14.98 -10.63
C TYR A 20 -36.59 -14.17 -9.35
N VAL A 21 -35.86 -14.68 -8.34
CA VAL A 21 -35.58 -13.95 -7.10
C VAL A 21 -34.78 -12.68 -7.37
N SER A 22 -33.73 -12.71 -8.19
CA SER A 22 -32.92 -11.54 -8.53
C SER A 22 -33.72 -10.45 -9.24
N ILE A 23 -34.62 -10.83 -10.15
CA ILE A 23 -35.49 -9.89 -10.87
C ILE A 23 -36.57 -9.31 -9.94
N THR A 24 -37.15 -10.13 -9.07
CA THR A 24 -38.30 -9.75 -8.21
C THR A 24 -37.89 -9.07 -6.91
N THR A 25 -36.67 -9.29 -6.41
CA THR A 25 -36.16 -8.67 -5.18
C THR A 25 -35.33 -7.41 -5.42
N LYS A 26 -35.29 -6.87 -6.65
CA LYS A 26 -34.67 -5.56 -6.91
C LYS A 26 -35.26 -4.52 -5.96
N LYS A 27 -34.42 -3.98 -5.08
CA LYS A 27 -34.82 -2.94 -4.12
C LYS A 27 -35.49 -1.81 -4.88
N LYS A 28 -36.71 -1.46 -4.48
CA LYS A 28 -37.38 -0.26 -5.01
C LYS A 28 -36.51 0.94 -4.68
N LEU A 29 -36.15 1.70 -5.72
CA LEU A 29 -35.48 2.97 -5.54
C LEU A 29 -36.41 3.92 -4.76
N PRO A 30 -35.87 4.80 -3.90
CA PRO A 30 -36.66 5.85 -3.28
C PRO A 30 -37.39 6.70 -4.33
N ASP A 31 -38.56 7.22 -3.97
CA ASP A 31 -39.35 8.07 -4.88
C ASP A 31 -38.50 9.27 -5.37
N GLY A 32 -38.46 9.46 -6.68
CA GLY A 32 -37.66 10.50 -7.35
C GLY A 32 -36.19 10.13 -7.61
N ALA A 33 -35.70 9.00 -7.10
CA ALA A 33 -34.35 8.52 -7.42
C ALA A 33 -34.31 7.85 -8.81
N LYS A 34 -33.27 8.19 -9.58
CA LYS A 34 -32.98 7.53 -10.86
C LYS A 34 -31.94 6.43 -10.65
N PRO A 35 -32.03 5.30 -11.38
CA PRO A 35 -30.96 4.32 -11.37
C PRO A 35 -29.67 4.95 -11.87
N LEU A 36 -28.54 4.54 -11.30
CA LEU A 36 -27.24 4.93 -11.82
C LEU A 36 -26.99 4.33 -13.20
N PRO A 37 -26.27 5.03 -14.08
CA PRO A 37 -25.84 4.47 -15.36
C PRO A 37 -24.80 3.36 -15.12
N GLY A 38 -24.55 2.52 -16.12
CA GLY A 38 -23.59 1.43 -16.00
C GLY A 38 -23.63 0.47 -17.19
N PRO A 39 -22.65 -0.44 -17.30
CA PRO A 39 -22.68 -1.49 -18.31
C PRO A 39 -23.87 -2.42 -18.13
N MET A 40 -24.30 -3.04 -19.23
CA MET A 40 -25.35 -4.06 -19.19
C MET A 40 -24.82 -5.31 -18.47
N ASN A 41 -25.36 -5.58 -17.29
CA ASN A 41 -25.00 -6.73 -16.47
C ASN A 41 -25.62 -8.02 -17.04
N LEU A 42 -24.81 -9.08 -17.14
CA LEU A 42 -25.34 -10.42 -17.36
C LEU A 42 -26.04 -10.91 -16.09
N PRO A 43 -27.15 -11.66 -16.18
CA PRO A 43 -27.78 -12.23 -14.99
C PRO A 43 -26.78 -13.05 -14.17
N PHE A 44 -26.78 -12.85 -12.84
CA PHE A 44 -25.90 -13.48 -11.83
C PHE A 44 -24.41 -13.15 -11.90
N ILE A 45 -23.85 -13.12 -13.10
CA ILE A 45 -22.42 -12.92 -13.32
C ILE A 45 -22.07 -11.43 -13.20
N GLY A 46 -22.97 -10.57 -13.66
CA GLY A 46 -22.70 -9.14 -13.76
C GLY A 46 -21.84 -8.81 -14.98
N ARG A 47 -20.85 -7.92 -14.82
CA ARG A 47 -19.91 -7.52 -15.88
C ARG A 47 -18.45 -7.84 -15.56
N VAL A 48 -18.23 -8.84 -14.70
CA VAL A 48 -16.89 -9.25 -14.27
C VAL A 48 -15.98 -9.73 -15.42
N HIS A 49 -16.55 -10.36 -16.46
CA HIS A 49 -15.80 -10.90 -17.61
C HIS A 49 -15.20 -9.85 -18.54
N ASP A 50 -15.64 -8.58 -18.43
CA ASP A 50 -15.04 -7.45 -19.16
C ASP A 50 -13.89 -6.80 -18.36
N VAL A 51 -13.70 -7.18 -17.10
CA VAL A 51 -12.67 -6.60 -16.23
C VAL A 51 -11.41 -7.46 -16.35
N PRO A 52 -10.30 -6.90 -16.88
CA PRO A 52 -9.07 -7.66 -16.98
C PRO A 52 -8.50 -7.96 -15.58
N ALA A 53 -7.85 -9.11 -15.43
CA ALA A 53 -7.23 -9.53 -14.18
C ALA A 53 -6.07 -8.58 -13.78
N GLU A 54 -5.35 -8.07 -14.77
CA GLU A 54 -4.30 -7.07 -14.63
C GLU A 54 -4.80 -5.70 -15.09
N GLY A 55 -4.40 -4.63 -14.41
CA GLY A 55 -4.76 -3.27 -14.83
C GLY A 55 -6.25 -2.98 -14.79
N SER A 56 -7.03 -3.66 -13.94
CA SER A 56 -8.50 -3.54 -13.86
C SER A 56 -8.99 -2.09 -13.73
N TRP A 57 -8.20 -1.23 -13.07
CA TRP A 57 -8.48 0.21 -12.93
C TRP A 57 -8.60 0.95 -14.27
N LEU A 58 -7.90 0.50 -15.32
CA LEU A 58 -8.02 1.08 -16.66
C LEU A 58 -9.43 0.87 -17.24
N LYS A 59 -10.02 -0.30 -16.99
CA LYS A 59 -11.38 -0.60 -17.44
C LYS A 59 -12.42 0.23 -16.67
N PHE A 60 -12.20 0.42 -15.38
CA PHE A 60 -13.07 1.28 -14.57
C PHE A 60 -12.95 2.76 -14.97
N HIS A 61 -11.75 3.23 -15.33
CA HIS A 61 -11.56 4.55 -15.91
C HIS A 61 -12.31 4.70 -17.24
N GLU A 62 -12.19 3.74 -18.16
CA GLU A 62 -12.95 3.72 -19.43
C GLU A 62 -14.46 3.83 -19.19
N TRP A 63 -14.99 3.08 -18.22
CA TRP A 63 -16.39 3.15 -17.85
C TRP A 63 -16.78 4.47 -17.17
N GLY A 64 -15.89 5.08 -16.39
CA GLY A 64 -16.09 6.42 -15.85
C GLY A 64 -16.23 7.48 -16.96
N GLN A 65 -15.45 7.37 -18.04
CA GLN A 65 -15.59 8.25 -19.21
C GLN A 65 -16.90 7.99 -19.97
N LYS A 66 -17.32 6.73 -20.07
CA LYS A 66 -18.52 6.32 -20.83
C LYS A 66 -19.84 6.59 -20.11
N TYR A 67 -19.93 6.30 -18.82
CA TYR A 67 -21.16 6.35 -18.04
C TYR A 67 -21.25 7.57 -17.13
N GLY A 68 -20.16 8.33 -16.98
CA GLY A 68 -20.12 9.59 -16.27
C GLY A 68 -19.47 9.50 -14.89
N PRO A 69 -19.57 10.58 -14.09
CA PRO A 69 -18.81 10.78 -12.85
C PRO A 69 -19.16 9.79 -11.72
N ILE A 70 -20.28 9.08 -11.88
CA ILE A 70 -20.73 8.00 -11.01
C ILE A 70 -21.52 6.96 -11.81
N TYR A 71 -21.17 5.68 -11.67
CA TYR A 71 -21.83 4.58 -12.38
C TYR A 71 -21.87 3.30 -11.53
N THR A 72 -22.67 2.31 -11.92
CA THR A 72 -22.81 1.04 -11.20
C THR A 72 -22.53 -0.17 -12.07
N MET A 73 -22.07 -1.26 -11.48
CA MET A 73 -21.89 -2.56 -12.13
C MET A 73 -22.05 -3.68 -11.11
N ASP A 74 -22.44 -4.87 -11.58
CA ASP A 74 -22.51 -6.05 -10.72
C ASP A 74 -21.31 -6.98 -10.95
N MET A 75 -20.85 -7.65 -9.89
CA MET A 75 -19.87 -8.74 -9.93
C MET A 75 -20.37 -9.89 -9.04
N PHE A 76 -20.79 -11.01 -9.63
CA PHE A 76 -21.24 -12.21 -8.90
C PHE A 76 -22.18 -11.95 -7.70
N GLY A 77 -23.19 -11.10 -7.92
CA GLY A 77 -24.19 -10.77 -6.90
C GLY A 77 -23.80 -9.64 -5.93
N SER A 78 -22.60 -9.09 -6.06
CA SER A 78 -22.19 -7.85 -5.40
C SER A 78 -22.39 -6.66 -6.34
N THR A 79 -23.13 -5.65 -5.89
CA THR A 79 -23.29 -4.38 -6.63
C THR A 79 -22.18 -3.42 -6.23
N HIS A 80 -21.42 -2.96 -7.22
CA HIS A 80 -20.40 -1.95 -7.09
C HIS A 80 -20.91 -0.64 -7.68
N ILE A 81 -20.58 0.47 -7.02
CA ILE A 81 -20.74 1.80 -7.58
C ILE A 81 -19.34 2.40 -7.67
N TRP A 82 -19.05 3.09 -8.75
CA TRP A 82 -17.77 3.71 -9.03
C TRP A 82 -17.94 5.22 -9.18
N ILE A 83 -17.06 5.99 -8.55
CA ILE A 83 -16.88 7.43 -8.67
C ILE A 83 -15.63 7.68 -9.49
N SER A 84 -15.74 8.56 -10.46
CA SER A 84 -14.64 9.01 -11.30
C SER A 84 -14.37 10.52 -11.13
N SER A 85 -15.08 11.21 -10.22
CA SER A 85 -14.96 12.66 -10.00
C SER A 85 -14.67 13.01 -8.53
N GLU A 86 -13.71 13.91 -8.32
CA GLU A 86 -13.33 14.38 -6.98
C GLU A 86 -14.44 15.16 -6.30
N SER A 87 -15.25 15.90 -7.07
CA SER A 87 -16.39 16.64 -6.54
C SER A 87 -17.44 15.69 -5.93
N VAL A 88 -17.74 14.59 -6.62
CA VAL A 88 -18.67 13.56 -6.17
C VAL A 88 -18.08 12.79 -4.99
N ALA A 89 -16.79 12.43 -5.04
CA ALA A 89 -16.08 11.80 -3.94
C ALA A 89 -16.10 12.67 -2.67
N THR A 90 -15.81 13.96 -2.80
CA THR A 90 -15.84 14.93 -1.69
C THR A 90 -17.24 15.02 -1.08
N ASP A 91 -18.27 15.08 -1.91
CA ASP A 91 -19.64 15.21 -1.42
C ASP A 91 -20.14 13.96 -0.68
N LEU A 92 -19.82 12.77 -1.18
CA LEU A 92 -20.21 11.51 -0.55
C LEU A 92 -19.29 11.15 0.62
N LEU A 93 -17.98 11.07 0.38
CA LEU A 93 -17.01 10.47 1.29
C LEU A 93 -16.44 11.44 2.32
N ALA A 94 -16.52 12.76 2.09
CA ALA A 94 -16.10 13.75 3.09
C ALA A 94 -17.33 14.38 3.78
N ARG A 95 -18.19 15.09 3.01
CA ARG A 95 -19.33 15.84 3.57
C ARG A 95 -20.37 14.92 4.21
N ARG A 96 -20.67 13.78 3.57
CA ARG A 96 -21.61 12.76 4.07
C ARG A 96 -20.92 11.54 4.70
N SER A 97 -19.70 11.74 5.20
CA SER A 97 -18.86 10.65 5.73
C SER A 97 -19.46 9.88 6.92
N THR A 98 -20.51 10.36 7.60
CA THR A 98 -21.22 9.55 8.61
C THR A 98 -21.95 8.35 8.00
N ILE A 99 -22.34 8.46 6.73
CA ILE A 99 -23.09 7.44 5.97
C ILE A 99 -22.12 6.58 5.15
N TYR A 100 -21.17 7.20 4.45
CA TYR A 100 -20.31 6.54 3.44
C TYR A 100 -18.92 6.15 3.97
N SER A 101 -18.79 5.84 5.25
CA SER A 101 -17.49 5.44 5.85
C SER A 101 -17.49 4.03 6.41
N ASP A 102 -18.37 3.12 6.03
CA ASP A 102 -18.28 1.73 6.51
C ASP A 102 -17.34 0.90 5.60
N ARG A 103 -17.08 -0.37 5.95
CA ARG A 103 -16.29 -1.31 5.12
C ARG A 103 -17.11 -2.55 4.76
N PRO A 104 -16.99 -3.07 3.52
CA PRO A 104 -17.69 -4.28 3.12
C PRO A 104 -17.07 -5.51 3.78
N VAL A 105 -17.78 -6.63 3.71
CA VAL A 105 -17.21 -7.94 4.03
C VAL A 105 -16.24 -8.32 2.91
N ILE A 106 -15.03 -8.73 3.27
CA ILE A 106 -14.09 -9.31 2.32
C ILE A 106 -14.26 -10.83 2.41
N PRO A 107 -14.77 -11.50 1.36
CA PRO A 107 -15.18 -12.91 1.46
C PRO A 107 -14.07 -13.85 1.94
N ASN A 108 -12.82 -13.60 1.56
CA ASN A 108 -11.69 -14.42 1.96
C ASN A 108 -11.02 -14.01 3.30
N LEU A 109 -11.49 -12.96 3.97
CA LEU A 109 -10.91 -12.45 5.21
C LEU A 109 -11.91 -12.61 6.38
N PRO A 110 -11.75 -13.65 7.22
CA PRO A 110 -12.67 -13.90 8.33
C PRO A 110 -12.77 -12.71 9.30
N ASP A 111 -14.01 -12.31 9.60
CA ASP A 111 -14.36 -11.23 10.53
C ASP A 111 -13.53 -9.95 10.37
N ASN A 112 -13.36 -9.51 9.11
CA ASN A 112 -12.67 -8.25 8.83
C ASN A 112 -13.36 -7.05 9.49
N ARG A 113 -14.68 -7.12 9.71
CA ARG A 113 -15.48 -5.97 10.14
C ARG A 113 -15.45 -5.73 11.65
N TYR A 114 -15.41 -6.76 12.49
CA TYR A 114 -15.66 -6.61 13.93
C TYR A 114 -14.54 -7.11 14.84
N SER A 115 -13.66 -7.99 14.36
CA SER A 115 -12.57 -8.58 15.16
C SER A 115 -11.64 -7.56 15.83
N GLY A 116 -11.44 -6.41 15.19
CA GLY A 116 -10.40 -5.45 15.59
C GLY A 116 -9.03 -5.78 15.01
N ASN A 117 -8.90 -6.83 14.21
CA ASN A 117 -7.59 -7.28 13.72
C ASN A 117 -7.13 -6.51 12.47
N TYR A 118 -8.04 -5.82 11.77
CA TYR A 118 -7.80 -5.24 10.44
C TYR A 118 -8.22 -3.77 10.35
N LEU A 119 -7.54 -2.86 11.03
CA LEU A 119 -7.93 -1.45 11.18
C LEU A 119 -8.38 -0.76 9.88
N ALA A 120 -7.65 -0.94 8.77
CA ALA A 120 -7.98 -0.31 7.49
C ALA A 120 -9.23 -0.92 6.81
N LEU A 121 -9.55 -2.17 7.13
CA LEU A 121 -10.62 -2.98 6.53
C LEU A 121 -11.82 -3.17 7.49
N ALA A 122 -11.73 -2.62 8.70
CA ALA A 122 -12.73 -2.75 9.75
C ALA A 122 -13.98 -1.90 9.50
N GLY A 123 -15.12 -2.50 9.84
CA GLY A 123 -16.41 -1.83 9.80
C GLY A 123 -16.49 -0.71 10.83
N ARG A 124 -17.42 0.23 10.64
CA ARG A 124 -17.62 1.34 11.57
C ARG A 124 -18.29 0.83 12.85
N ASN A 125 -17.49 0.48 13.84
CA ASN A 125 -17.89 0.12 15.20
C ASN A 125 -17.02 0.87 16.24
N ASP A 126 -17.26 0.62 17.53
CA ASP A 126 -16.51 1.31 18.58
C ASP A 126 -15.06 0.87 18.67
N THR A 127 -14.74 -0.39 18.35
CA THR A 127 -13.36 -0.89 18.23
C THR A 127 -12.59 -0.09 17.18
N TRP A 128 -13.13 0.05 15.96
CA TRP A 128 -12.52 0.86 14.91
C TRP A 128 -12.31 2.33 15.35
N LYS A 129 -13.29 2.94 16.04
CA LYS A 129 -13.15 4.32 16.54
C LYS A 129 -12.00 4.44 17.54
N ARG A 130 -11.89 3.51 18.49
CA ARG A 130 -10.83 3.49 19.50
C ARG A 130 -9.46 3.30 18.86
N GLN A 131 -9.30 2.29 18.02
CA GLN A 131 -8.04 2.00 17.33
C GLN A 131 -7.61 3.16 16.43
N ARG A 132 -8.55 3.78 15.70
CA ARG A 132 -8.24 4.93 14.86
C ARG A 132 -7.82 6.15 15.68
N LYS A 133 -8.47 6.40 16.83
CA LYS A 133 -8.07 7.47 17.77
C LYS A 133 -6.67 7.23 18.31
N LEU A 134 -6.36 5.98 18.68
CA LEU A 134 -5.03 5.58 19.14
C LEU A 134 -3.98 5.78 18.05
N ALA A 135 -4.19 5.24 16.84
CA ALA A 135 -3.28 5.40 15.71
C ALA A 135 -2.99 6.87 15.38
N HIS A 136 -4.02 7.73 15.40
CA HIS A 136 -3.83 9.17 15.21
C HIS A 136 -2.98 9.79 16.33
N GLY A 137 -3.25 9.42 17.58
CA GLY A 137 -2.51 9.90 18.74
C GLY A 137 -1.03 9.52 18.68
N LEU A 138 -0.71 8.27 18.36
CA LEU A 138 0.66 7.76 18.26
C LEU A 138 1.38 8.39 17.06
N MET A 139 0.74 8.44 15.90
CA MET A 139 1.29 9.06 14.69
C MET A 139 1.65 10.53 14.92
N SER A 140 0.76 11.29 15.57
CA SER A 140 0.99 12.71 15.85
C SER A 140 2.20 12.95 16.76
N VAL A 141 2.47 12.05 17.72
CA VAL A 141 3.64 12.15 18.61
C VAL A 141 4.91 11.89 17.83
N SER A 142 5.00 10.78 17.09
CA SER A 142 6.21 10.48 16.30
C SER A 142 6.47 11.50 15.20
N ALA A 143 5.43 12.02 14.53
CA ALA A 143 5.58 13.06 13.52
C ALA A 143 6.14 14.37 14.11
N ALA A 144 5.75 14.73 15.34
CA ALA A 144 6.31 15.89 16.05
C ALA A 144 7.78 15.69 16.47
N GLN A 145 8.28 14.45 16.41
CA GLN A 145 9.66 14.08 16.72
C GLN A 145 10.43 13.67 15.44
N ASP A 146 10.00 14.17 14.29
CA ASP A 146 10.58 13.90 12.96
C ASP A 146 10.81 12.40 12.69
N LEU A 147 9.89 11.56 13.19
CA LEU A 147 9.91 10.10 13.03
C LEU A 147 11.22 9.46 13.55
N HIS A 148 11.83 10.08 14.56
CA HIS A 148 13.04 9.60 15.24
C HIS A 148 14.24 9.38 14.30
N ALA A 149 14.26 10.06 13.15
CA ALA A 149 15.25 9.90 12.08
C ALA A 149 15.35 8.47 11.49
N TYR A 150 14.39 7.58 11.78
CA TYR A 150 14.37 6.23 11.19
C TYR A 150 14.27 6.24 9.66
N PRO A 151 13.46 7.11 9.03
CA PRO A 151 13.45 7.26 7.58
C PRO A 151 14.82 7.61 7.00
N THR A 152 15.55 8.55 7.62
CA THR A 152 16.90 8.93 7.17
C THR A 152 17.86 7.75 7.28
N ARG A 153 17.87 7.05 8.42
CA ARG A 153 18.72 5.87 8.64
C ARG A 153 18.50 4.80 7.56
N GLU A 154 17.25 4.45 7.31
CA GLU A 154 16.95 3.40 6.33
C GLU A 154 17.14 3.89 4.88
N ARG A 155 16.94 5.19 4.62
CA ARG A 155 17.27 5.82 3.32
C ARG A 155 18.76 5.70 3.03
N ASP A 156 19.60 6.02 3.99
CA ASP A 156 21.06 5.95 3.87
C ASP A 156 21.52 4.52 3.50
N ARG A 157 20.92 3.52 4.15
CA ARG A 157 21.12 2.10 3.80
C ARG A 157 20.65 1.79 2.37
N LEU A 158 19.44 2.23 2.00
CA LEU A 158 18.86 2.00 0.66
C LEU A 158 19.75 2.57 -0.45
N LEU A 159 20.28 3.79 -0.30
CA LEU A 159 21.09 4.43 -1.34
C LEU A 159 22.34 3.61 -1.67
N TRP A 160 23.03 3.08 -0.67
CA TRP A 160 24.19 2.21 -0.88
C TRP A 160 23.84 0.89 -1.56
N LEU A 161 22.74 0.26 -1.15
CA LEU A 161 22.29 -1.00 -1.72
C LEU A 161 21.87 -0.85 -3.19
N VAL A 162 21.13 0.21 -3.53
CA VAL A 162 20.77 0.50 -4.94
C VAL A 162 22.00 0.87 -5.75
N ALA A 163 22.95 1.64 -5.19
CA ALA A 163 24.18 2.02 -5.89
C ALA A 163 25.08 0.82 -6.24
N THR A 164 25.10 -0.22 -5.39
CA THR A 164 25.99 -1.38 -5.54
C THR A 164 25.30 -2.60 -6.17
N GLN A 165 23.98 -2.73 -5.97
CA GLN A 165 23.17 -3.87 -6.40
C GLN A 165 21.84 -3.37 -7.00
N PRO A 166 21.86 -2.59 -8.10
CA PRO A 166 20.65 -1.98 -8.68
C PRO A 166 19.65 -3.02 -9.21
N ALA A 167 20.11 -4.21 -9.61
CA ALA A 167 19.24 -5.29 -10.08
C ALA A 167 18.23 -5.76 -9.00
N GLU A 168 18.60 -5.63 -7.73
CA GLU A 168 17.81 -6.05 -6.57
C GLU A 168 16.97 -4.89 -5.98
N TYR A 169 16.73 -3.81 -6.75
CA TYR A 169 16.07 -2.60 -6.26
C TYR A 169 14.73 -2.86 -5.57
N ARG A 170 13.94 -3.85 -6.04
CA ARG A 170 12.65 -4.19 -5.44
C ARG A 170 12.83 -4.69 -4.01
N GLU A 171 13.77 -5.59 -3.80
CA GLU A 171 14.13 -6.11 -2.47
C GLU A 171 14.60 -4.96 -1.56
N TRP A 172 15.48 -4.09 -2.05
CA TRP A 172 16.00 -2.98 -1.24
C TRP A 172 14.93 -1.97 -0.86
N ILE A 173 14.02 -1.64 -1.78
CA ILE A 173 12.90 -0.74 -1.52
C ILE A 173 11.92 -1.36 -0.51
N GLU A 174 11.62 -2.65 -0.64
CA GLU A 174 10.74 -3.34 0.32
C GLU A 174 11.38 -3.51 1.70
N GLN A 175 12.70 -3.72 1.76
CA GLN A 175 13.43 -3.65 3.02
C GLN A 175 13.42 -2.24 3.61
N PHE A 176 13.59 -1.18 2.81
CA PHE A 176 13.49 0.20 3.29
C PHE A 176 12.15 0.45 3.98
N THR A 177 11.04 0.10 3.34
CA THR A 177 9.70 0.36 3.88
C THR A 177 9.39 -0.48 5.11
N SER A 178 9.65 -1.80 5.04
CA SER A 178 9.39 -2.72 6.16
C SER A 178 10.26 -2.42 7.38
N ARG A 179 11.55 -2.09 7.19
CA ARG A 179 12.45 -1.75 8.30
C ARG A 179 12.11 -0.40 8.92
N THR A 180 11.79 0.60 8.10
CA THR A 180 11.39 1.93 8.60
C THR A 180 10.15 1.82 9.48
N VAL A 181 9.11 1.15 8.99
CA VAL A 181 7.86 1.03 9.76
C VAL A 181 8.00 0.08 10.95
N ALA A 182 8.84 -0.96 10.88
CA ALA A 182 9.12 -1.82 12.04
C ALA A 182 9.81 -1.02 13.16
N ARG A 183 10.75 -0.13 12.83
CA ARG A 183 11.36 0.79 13.81
C ARG A 183 10.35 1.76 14.39
N LEU A 184 9.49 2.37 13.57
CA LEU A 184 8.44 3.26 14.08
C LEU A 184 7.47 2.53 15.00
N SER A 185 7.11 1.29 14.67
CA SER A 185 6.17 0.49 15.45
C SER A 185 6.76 -0.05 16.75
N TRP A 186 7.99 -0.56 16.71
CA TRP A 186 8.58 -1.37 17.80
C TRP A 186 10.01 -1.01 18.17
N GLY A 187 10.59 0.03 17.56
CA GLY A 187 11.94 0.52 17.88
C GLY A 187 13.07 -0.32 17.29
N SER A 188 12.76 -1.36 16.50
CA SER A 188 13.74 -2.30 15.94
C SER A 188 13.38 -2.67 14.50
N ALA A 189 14.39 -2.91 13.66
CA ALA A 189 14.21 -3.44 12.32
C ALA A 189 14.12 -4.98 12.27
N ALA A 190 14.37 -5.68 13.39
CA ALA A 190 14.37 -7.15 13.43
C ALA A 190 13.06 -7.81 12.96
N PRO A 191 11.86 -7.26 13.21
CA PRO A 191 10.60 -7.82 12.73
C PRO A 191 10.35 -7.70 11.21
N ALA A 192 11.19 -6.95 10.47
CA ALA A 192 10.89 -6.51 9.12
C ALA A 192 10.68 -7.66 8.12
N ASP A 193 11.49 -8.71 8.19
CA ASP A 193 11.42 -9.84 7.24
C ASP A 193 10.09 -10.60 7.41
N THR A 194 9.75 -10.98 8.65
CA THR A 194 8.46 -11.63 8.96
C THR A 194 7.29 -10.72 8.64
N LEU A 195 7.39 -9.42 8.96
CA LEU A 195 6.36 -8.43 8.63
C LEU A 195 6.11 -8.36 7.13
N ARG A 196 7.16 -8.39 6.30
CA ARG A 196 7.03 -8.34 4.85
C ARG A 196 6.30 -9.55 4.31
N VAL A 197 6.66 -10.76 4.77
CA VAL A 197 5.99 -12.01 4.38
C VAL A 197 4.52 -12.01 4.77
N THR A 198 4.18 -11.66 6.01
CA THR A 198 2.78 -11.63 6.45
C THR A 198 1.95 -10.54 5.77
N THR A 199 2.57 -9.40 5.46
CA THR A 199 1.92 -8.29 4.73
C THR A 199 1.63 -8.68 3.28
N GLN A 200 2.58 -9.31 2.59
CA GLN A 200 2.38 -9.80 1.22
C GLN A 200 1.29 -10.87 1.18
N GLY A 201 1.31 -11.83 2.12
CA GLY A 201 0.24 -12.82 2.24
C GLY A 201 -1.13 -12.20 2.51
N LEU A 202 -1.21 -11.12 3.30
CA LEU A 202 -2.46 -10.41 3.54
C LEU A 202 -2.93 -9.70 2.25
N LEU A 203 -2.00 -9.11 1.50
CA LEU A 203 -2.31 -8.45 0.23
C LEU A 203 -2.94 -9.44 -0.77
N GLU A 204 -2.43 -10.66 -0.85
CA GLU A 204 -3.02 -11.74 -1.65
C GLU A 204 -4.39 -12.16 -1.11
N THR A 205 -4.54 -12.29 0.21
CA THR A 205 -5.83 -12.63 0.85
C THR A 205 -6.93 -11.64 0.49
N ILE A 206 -6.63 -10.33 0.46
CA ILE A 206 -7.65 -9.27 0.30
C ILE A 206 -7.86 -8.84 -1.15
N SER A 207 -6.93 -9.13 -2.05
CA SER A 207 -7.00 -8.67 -3.43
C SER A 207 -8.01 -9.50 -4.25
N PRO A 208 -8.80 -8.88 -5.15
CA PRO A 208 -9.62 -9.63 -6.11
C PRO A 208 -8.81 -10.58 -6.98
N ALA A 209 -7.61 -10.15 -7.42
CA ALA A 209 -6.68 -10.96 -8.20
C ALA A 209 -5.92 -12.01 -7.38
N GLY A 210 -5.98 -11.96 -6.04
CA GLY A 210 -5.23 -12.88 -5.16
C GLY A 210 -6.05 -14.09 -4.71
N ALA A 211 -7.23 -13.86 -4.12
CA ALA A 211 -8.08 -14.95 -3.62
C ALA A 211 -9.41 -15.02 -4.36
N LEU A 212 -9.65 -16.14 -5.05
CA LEU A 212 -10.85 -16.36 -5.85
C LEU A 212 -12.18 -16.11 -5.10
N PRO A 213 -12.33 -16.41 -3.80
CA PRO A 213 -13.56 -16.07 -3.06
C PRO A 213 -13.89 -14.58 -3.06
N ASN A 214 -12.92 -13.68 -3.25
CA ASN A 214 -13.18 -12.23 -3.32
C ASN A 214 -13.94 -11.83 -4.59
N VAL A 215 -13.81 -12.61 -5.68
CA VAL A 215 -14.56 -12.42 -6.92
C VAL A 215 -15.79 -13.32 -6.94
N VAL A 216 -15.63 -14.59 -6.58
CA VAL A 216 -16.68 -15.61 -6.59
C VAL A 216 -17.16 -15.84 -5.16
N SER A 217 -18.00 -14.91 -4.67
CA SER A 217 -18.31 -14.77 -3.23
C SER A 217 -18.89 -16.02 -2.57
N PHE A 218 -19.61 -16.88 -3.30
CA PHE A 218 -20.17 -18.11 -2.72
C PHE A 218 -19.09 -19.13 -2.28
N LEU A 219 -17.87 -19.05 -2.82
CA LEU A 219 -16.75 -19.91 -2.39
C LEU A 219 -16.31 -19.60 -0.94
N ALA A 220 -16.62 -18.42 -0.42
CA ALA A 220 -16.38 -18.09 0.98
C ALA A 220 -17.24 -18.93 1.93
N GLY A 221 -18.32 -19.55 1.46
CA GLY A 221 -19.14 -20.49 2.23
C GLY A 221 -18.47 -21.84 2.49
N LEU A 222 -17.39 -22.18 1.76
CA LEU A 222 -16.73 -23.48 1.89
C LEU A 222 -16.14 -23.68 3.30
N PRO A 223 -16.29 -24.88 3.91
CA PRO A 223 -15.66 -25.19 5.19
C PRO A 223 -14.13 -25.19 5.07
N ARG A 224 -13.41 -24.99 6.19
CA ARG A 224 -11.94 -24.84 6.21
C ARG A 224 -11.19 -26.02 5.56
N TRP A 225 -11.69 -27.25 5.67
CA TRP A 225 -11.07 -28.42 5.03
C TRP A 225 -11.21 -28.40 3.49
N ALA A 226 -12.23 -27.74 2.94
CA ALA A 226 -12.47 -27.61 1.50
C ALA A 226 -11.92 -26.30 0.91
N SER A 227 -11.63 -25.31 1.75
CA SER A 227 -11.15 -23.98 1.33
C SER A 227 -9.65 -23.84 1.55
N PRO A 228 -8.80 -23.96 0.51
CA PRO A 228 -7.37 -23.71 0.63
C PRO A 228 -7.08 -22.27 1.06
N TRP A 229 -7.89 -21.30 0.60
CA TRP A 229 -7.73 -19.89 0.96
C TRP A 229 -7.97 -19.63 2.46
N LYS A 230 -9.00 -20.24 3.07
CA LYS A 230 -9.20 -20.13 4.52
C LYS A 230 -8.08 -20.77 5.34
N ARG A 231 -7.48 -21.87 4.85
CA ARG A 231 -6.34 -22.50 5.53
C ARG A 231 -5.11 -21.60 5.47
N ARG A 232 -4.81 -21.06 4.30
CA ARG A 232 -3.70 -20.11 4.09
C ARG A 232 -3.88 -18.87 4.96
N GLU A 233 -5.06 -18.27 4.97
CA GLU A 233 -5.32 -17.08 5.79
C GLU A 233 -5.21 -17.39 7.29
N ALA A 234 -5.73 -18.53 7.75
CA ALA A 234 -5.60 -18.91 9.16
C ALA A 234 -4.13 -19.14 9.58
N ALA A 235 -3.31 -19.74 8.71
CA ALA A 235 -1.87 -19.91 8.98
C ALA A 235 -1.14 -18.56 9.01
N ARG A 236 -1.39 -17.69 8.01
CA ARG A 236 -0.84 -16.35 7.93
C ARG A 236 -1.20 -15.50 9.16
N HIS A 237 -2.49 -15.48 9.54
CA HIS A 237 -2.99 -14.73 10.70
C HIS A 237 -2.37 -15.22 12.01
N ALA A 238 -2.16 -16.54 12.17
CA ALA A 238 -1.47 -17.08 13.35
C ALA A 238 0.00 -16.62 13.45
N VAL A 239 0.71 -16.49 12.32
CA VAL A 239 2.07 -15.95 12.29
C VAL A 239 2.08 -14.46 12.63
N GLU A 240 1.13 -13.69 12.07
CA GLU A 240 0.97 -12.27 12.36
C GLU A 240 0.68 -12.01 13.85
N GLU A 241 -0.25 -12.75 14.45
CA GLU A 241 -0.59 -12.61 15.87
C GLU A 241 0.61 -12.90 16.77
N LYS A 242 1.37 -13.98 16.46
CA LYS A 242 2.62 -14.30 17.17
C LYS A 242 3.65 -13.18 17.02
N LEU A 243 3.81 -12.63 15.81
CA LEU A 243 4.73 -11.52 15.53
C LEU A 243 4.37 -10.29 16.36
N PHE A 244 3.10 -9.84 16.33
CA PHE A 244 2.69 -8.64 17.04
C PHE A 244 2.80 -8.80 18.55
N THR A 245 2.35 -9.94 19.09
CA THR A 245 2.50 -10.27 20.51
C THR A 245 3.96 -10.17 20.94
N ARG A 246 4.85 -10.79 20.15
CA ARG A 246 6.28 -10.81 20.42
C ARG A 246 6.90 -9.42 20.38
N CYS A 247 6.52 -8.59 19.41
CA CYS A 247 7.05 -7.24 19.30
C CYS A 247 6.61 -6.36 20.47
N VAL A 248 5.37 -6.48 20.94
CA VAL A 248 4.92 -5.76 22.15
C VAL A 248 5.71 -6.20 23.38
N ALA A 249 5.88 -7.51 23.59
CA ALA A 249 6.67 -8.05 24.70
C ALA A 249 8.12 -7.58 24.65
N SER A 250 8.76 -7.59 23.48
CA SER A 250 10.14 -7.14 23.31
C SER A 250 10.32 -5.66 23.69
N VAL A 251 9.35 -4.80 23.37
CA VAL A 251 9.38 -3.39 23.79
C VAL A 251 9.20 -3.26 25.30
N GLN A 252 8.27 -4.01 25.91
CA GLN A 252 8.06 -4.01 27.37
C GLN A 252 9.32 -4.42 28.13
N GLU A 253 9.96 -5.54 27.74
CA GLU A 253 11.23 -6.01 28.31
C GLU A 253 12.33 -4.94 28.16
N GLY A 254 12.40 -4.30 27.00
CA GLY A 254 13.33 -3.20 26.75
C GLY A 254 13.11 -2.01 27.69
N MET A 255 11.86 -1.72 28.08
CA MET A 255 11.55 -0.62 28.99
C MET A 255 12.02 -0.93 30.42
N GLU A 256 11.96 -2.20 30.85
CA GLU A 256 12.46 -2.65 32.15
C GLU A 256 14.01 -2.60 32.21
N GLY A 257 14.68 -2.96 31.11
CA GLY A 257 16.14 -3.01 31.00
C GLY A 257 16.83 -1.72 30.51
N SER A 258 16.10 -0.60 30.36
CA SER A 258 16.59 0.65 29.74
C SER A 258 17.07 0.52 28.28
N GLY A 259 16.65 -0.52 27.57
CA GLY A 259 16.99 -0.79 26.17
C GLY A 259 15.89 -0.42 25.15
N ALA A 260 14.71 0.01 25.59
CA ALA A 260 13.61 0.37 24.69
C ALA A 260 13.93 1.65 23.91
N ARG A 261 13.76 1.58 22.59
CA ARG A 261 13.91 2.71 21.69
C ARG A 261 12.55 3.39 21.43
N PRO A 262 12.56 4.67 21.03
CA PRO A 262 11.33 5.37 20.68
C PRO A 262 10.51 4.61 19.63
N SER A 263 9.23 4.39 19.91
CA SER A 263 8.32 3.69 19.00
C SER A 263 6.87 3.93 19.40
N PHE A 264 5.93 3.55 18.53
CA PHE A 264 4.50 3.61 18.80
C PHE A 264 4.13 2.77 20.02
N VAL A 265 4.64 1.55 20.13
CA VAL A 265 4.40 0.70 21.31
C VAL A 265 5.02 1.31 22.57
N GLN A 266 6.27 1.80 22.50
CA GLN A 266 6.92 2.42 23.65
C GLN A 266 6.14 3.65 24.13
N THR A 267 5.70 4.51 23.21
CA THR A 267 4.88 5.69 23.49
C THR A 267 3.55 5.29 24.15
N PHE A 268 2.88 4.28 23.60
CA PHE A 268 1.64 3.75 24.15
C PHE A 268 1.82 3.25 25.60
N LEU A 269 2.85 2.44 25.85
CA LEU A 269 3.11 1.83 27.14
C LEU A 269 3.52 2.86 28.21
N SER A 270 4.31 3.87 27.84
CA SER A 270 4.71 4.96 28.75
C SER A 270 3.51 5.79 29.23
N ASP A 271 2.52 6.01 28.37
CA ASP A 271 1.33 6.83 28.65
C ASP A 271 0.14 6.01 29.20
N ARG A 272 0.36 4.76 29.64
CA ARG A 272 -0.66 3.86 30.21
C ARG A 272 -0.70 3.87 31.75
N SER A 273 0.14 4.66 32.42
CA SER A 273 0.09 4.83 33.88
C SER A 273 -1.28 5.37 34.35
N PRO A 274 -1.70 5.17 35.61
CA PRO A 274 -2.97 5.71 36.11
C PRO A 274 -3.08 7.23 35.88
N GLY A 275 -4.11 7.66 35.15
CA GLY A 275 -4.29 9.06 34.74
C GLY A 275 -3.59 9.46 33.43
N GLY A 276 -2.83 8.54 32.82
CA GLY A 276 -2.20 8.70 31.52
C GLY A 276 -3.20 8.67 30.36
N LYS A 277 -2.77 9.21 29.21
CA LYS A 277 -3.60 9.39 28.00
C LYS A 277 -4.20 8.09 27.47
N TYR A 278 -3.52 6.96 27.69
CA TYR A 278 -3.92 5.65 27.18
C TYR A 278 -4.23 4.65 28.31
N ALA A 279 -4.50 5.12 29.54
CA ALA A 279 -4.79 4.27 30.69
C ALA A 279 -5.94 3.26 30.44
N ASP A 280 -6.99 3.69 29.73
CA ASP A 280 -8.18 2.89 29.43
C ASP A 280 -8.08 2.08 28.12
N VAL A 281 -6.91 2.07 27.47
CA VAL A 281 -6.71 1.35 26.21
C VAL A 281 -6.07 0.00 26.50
N GLU A 282 -6.75 -1.06 26.08
CA GLU A 282 -6.27 -2.43 26.21
C GLU A 282 -5.01 -2.67 25.37
N VAL A 283 -4.08 -3.45 25.91
CA VAL A 283 -2.83 -3.79 25.21
C VAL A 283 -3.11 -4.53 23.91
N TRP A 284 -4.15 -5.37 23.89
CA TRP A 284 -4.60 -6.07 22.68
C TRP A 284 -5.07 -5.12 21.57
N ASP A 285 -5.86 -4.10 21.93
CA ASP A 285 -6.32 -3.07 20.99
C ASP A 285 -5.12 -2.31 20.41
N ALA A 286 -4.13 -1.97 21.25
CA ALA A 286 -2.91 -1.30 20.81
C ALA A 286 -2.00 -2.18 19.94
N MET A 287 -1.86 -3.46 20.29
CA MET A 287 -1.09 -4.45 19.54
C MET A 287 -1.56 -4.52 18.09
N TYR A 288 -2.85 -4.74 17.86
CA TYR A 288 -3.39 -4.79 16.50
C TYR A 288 -3.41 -3.42 15.83
N THR A 289 -3.62 -2.33 16.57
CA THR A 289 -3.55 -0.98 15.99
C THR A 289 -2.17 -0.72 15.41
N VAL A 290 -1.11 -0.92 16.19
CA VAL A 290 0.28 -0.68 15.76
C VAL A 290 0.71 -1.71 14.72
N GLY A 291 0.34 -2.98 14.89
CA GLY A 291 0.62 -4.02 13.90
C GLY A 291 0.01 -3.71 12.53
N GLN A 292 -1.23 -3.23 12.48
CA GLN A 292 -1.88 -2.82 11.23
C GLN A 292 -1.28 -1.52 10.65
N MET A 293 -0.78 -0.61 11.49
CA MET A 293 0.03 0.53 11.02
C MET A 293 1.33 0.04 10.37
N ALA A 294 1.98 -0.98 10.95
CA ALA A 294 3.19 -1.60 10.41
C ALA A 294 2.93 -2.25 9.05
N ILE A 295 1.88 -3.06 8.92
CA ILE A 295 1.46 -3.69 7.66
C ILE A 295 1.21 -2.64 6.58
N ALA A 296 0.47 -1.57 6.90
CA ALA A 296 0.18 -0.51 5.93
C ALA A 296 1.46 0.18 5.43
N GLY A 297 2.42 0.48 6.32
CA GLY A 297 3.69 1.11 5.93
C GLY A 297 4.67 0.17 5.22
N ALA A 298 4.57 -1.15 5.43
CA ALA A 298 5.58 -2.10 4.98
C ALA A 298 5.64 -2.28 3.45
N LEU A 299 4.55 -2.06 2.71
CA LEU A 299 4.52 -2.24 1.25
C LEU A 299 4.09 -1.00 0.46
N THR A 300 3.20 -0.16 1.01
CA THR A 300 2.51 0.89 0.22
C THR A 300 3.45 1.98 -0.29
N ILE A 301 4.49 2.31 0.48
CA ILE A 301 5.50 3.34 0.15
C ILE A 301 6.48 2.85 -0.92
N GLY A 302 6.64 1.53 -1.07
CA GLY A 302 7.58 0.97 -2.04
C GLY A 302 7.14 1.20 -3.48
N SER A 303 5.84 1.13 -3.74
CA SER A 303 5.24 1.40 -5.06
C SER A 303 5.61 2.78 -5.64
N PRO A 304 5.42 3.91 -4.92
CA PRO A 304 5.84 5.21 -5.43
C PRO A 304 7.36 5.35 -5.57
N ILE A 305 8.20 4.71 -4.74
CA ILE A 305 9.66 4.73 -4.94
C ILE A 305 10.02 4.01 -6.25
N GLN A 306 9.42 2.86 -6.54
CA GLN A 306 9.62 2.15 -7.81
C GLN A 306 9.08 2.97 -9.00
N SER A 307 7.94 3.64 -8.83
CA SER A 307 7.36 4.52 -9.84
C SER A 307 8.21 5.77 -10.10
N PHE A 308 8.94 6.25 -9.08
CA PHE A 308 9.94 7.31 -9.24
C PHE A 308 11.10 6.85 -10.12
N LEU A 309 11.65 5.65 -9.88
CA LEU A 309 12.70 5.09 -10.75
C LEU A 309 12.21 5.00 -12.21
N LEU A 310 10.99 4.48 -12.41
CA LEU A 310 10.35 4.43 -13.73
C LEU A 310 10.19 5.83 -14.35
N ALA A 311 9.77 6.82 -13.57
CA ALA A 311 9.63 8.20 -14.03
C ALA A 311 10.99 8.80 -14.45
N MET A 312 12.08 8.55 -13.71
CA MET A 312 13.40 9.08 -14.07
C MET A 312 13.95 8.50 -15.38
N LEU A 313 13.54 7.26 -15.73
CA LEU A 313 13.89 6.64 -17.02
C LEU A 313 13.15 7.26 -18.20
N HIS A 314 11.86 7.57 -18.01
CA HIS A 314 11.02 8.13 -19.09
C HIS A 314 11.09 9.66 -19.20
N PHE A 315 11.43 10.35 -18.11
CA PHE A 315 11.45 11.81 -18.02
C PHE A 315 12.75 12.33 -17.34
N PRO A 316 13.93 12.06 -17.94
CA PRO A 316 15.23 12.36 -17.34
C PRO A 316 15.49 13.86 -17.12
N GLU A 317 14.73 14.75 -17.75
CA GLU A 317 14.78 16.18 -17.49
C GLU A 317 14.38 16.54 -16.05
N TRP A 318 13.47 15.78 -15.43
CA TRP A 318 13.08 16.02 -14.04
C TRP A 318 14.15 15.54 -13.06
N GLN A 319 14.88 14.47 -13.40
CA GLN A 319 16.06 14.04 -12.64
C GLN A 319 17.09 15.17 -12.58
N ARG A 320 17.39 15.81 -13.72
CA ARG A 320 18.34 16.93 -13.77
C ARG A 320 17.87 18.13 -12.94
N LYS A 321 16.60 18.54 -13.08
CA LYS A 321 16.03 19.65 -12.31
C LYS A 321 16.04 19.39 -10.80
N LEU A 322 15.77 18.16 -10.37
CA LEU A 322 15.90 17.76 -8.97
C LEU A 322 17.35 17.89 -8.50
N GLN A 323 18.30 17.37 -9.28
CA GLN A 323 19.72 17.40 -8.96
C GLN A 323 20.24 18.83 -8.83
N GLU A 324 19.82 19.74 -9.71
CA GLU A 324 20.17 21.17 -9.69
C GLU A 324 19.67 21.87 -8.42
N GLU A 325 18.39 21.66 -8.05
CA GLU A 325 17.82 22.21 -6.81
C GLU A 325 18.56 21.68 -5.59
N ILE A 326 18.78 20.36 -5.53
CA ILE A 326 19.46 19.71 -4.39
C ILE A 326 20.90 20.19 -4.26
N GLU A 327 21.65 20.30 -5.36
CA GLU A 327 23.04 20.76 -5.28
C GLU A 327 23.13 22.19 -4.76
N THR A 328 22.21 23.05 -5.19
CA THR A 328 22.14 24.45 -4.78
C THR A 328 21.77 24.61 -3.31
N VAL A 329 20.78 23.84 -2.82
CA VAL A 329 20.21 24.03 -1.48
C VAL A 329 20.96 23.24 -0.41
N CYS A 330 21.45 22.04 -0.74
CA CYS A 330 22.08 21.14 0.21
C CYS A 330 23.62 21.24 0.23
N GLU A 331 24.21 22.01 -0.70
CA GLU A 331 25.66 22.30 -0.73
C GLU A 331 26.52 21.04 -0.64
N GLY A 332 26.16 20.02 -1.43
CA GLY A 332 26.86 18.74 -1.46
C GLY A 332 26.47 17.74 -0.36
N ARG A 333 25.64 18.08 0.62
CA ARG A 333 25.08 17.07 1.55
C ARG A 333 23.87 16.35 0.96
N CYS A 334 23.58 15.16 1.46
CA CYS A 334 22.34 14.46 1.13
C CYS A 334 21.14 15.19 1.76
N PRO A 335 20.00 15.38 1.06
CA PRO A 335 18.82 16.06 1.58
C PRO A 335 18.35 15.52 2.93
N GLN A 336 17.98 16.41 3.84
CA GLN A 336 17.42 16.09 5.16
C GLN A 336 15.99 16.63 5.28
N TRP A 337 15.22 16.10 6.22
CA TRP A 337 13.82 16.53 6.41
C TRP A 337 13.69 18.01 6.78
N SER A 338 14.71 18.58 7.43
CA SER A 338 14.82 20.01 7.73
C SER A 338 14.99 20.88 6.48
N ASP A 339 15.47 20.32 5.36
CA ASP A 339 15.64 21.06 4.10
C ASP A 339 14.31 21.20 3.33
N ARG A 340 13.26 20.48 3.75
CA ARG A 340 12.01 20.34 2.99
C ARG A 340 11.50 21.66 2.48
N GLU A 341 11.36 22.70 3.31
CA GLU A 341 10.76 24.00 2.96
C GLU A 341 11.49 24.69 1.79
N ARG A 342 12.78 24.40 1.61
CA ARG A 342 13.65 24.96 0.55
C ARG A 342 13.76 24.06 -0.69
N LEU A 343 13.14 22.88 -0.67
CA LEU A 343 13.17 21.88 -1.76
C LEU A 343 11.77 21.64 -2.38
N PRO A 344 11.12 22.67 -2.96
CA PRO A 344 9.81 22.53 -3.57
C PRO A 344 9.79 21.58 -4.78
N MET A 345 10.87 21.46 -5.58
CA MET A 345 10.93 20.50 -6.68
C MET A 345 10.88 19.07 -6.19
N VAL A 346 11.60 18.73 -5.11
CA VAL A 346 11.52 17.40 -4.49
C VAL A 346 10.08 17.08 -4.07
N ARG A 347 9.41 18.01 -3.36
CA ARG A 347 8.00 17.80 -2.96
C ARG A 347 7.05 17.72 -4.15
N ALA A 348 7.30 18.47 -5.22
CA ALA A 348 6.52 18.42 -6.46
C ALA A 348 6.65 17.07 -7.15
N VAL A 349 7.86 16.50 -7.19
CA VAL A 349 8.10 15.15 -7.71
C VAL A 349 7.40 14.10 -6.86
N VAL A 350 7.52 14.16 -5.52
CA VAL A 350 6.81 13.24 -4.63
C VAL A 350 5.30 13.24 -4.91
N LYS A 351 4.71 14.43 -5.00
CA LYS A 351 3.28 14.57 -5.25
C LYS A 351 2.87 14.12 -6.66
N GLU A 352 3.70 14.40 -7.66
CA GLU A 352 3.46 13.99 -9.04
C GLU A 352 3.59 12.49 -9.24
N VAL A 353 4.54 11.82 -8.57
CA VAL A 353 4.66 10.36 -8.65
C VAL A 353 3.39 9.70 -8.12
N LEU A 354 2.89 10.16 -6.96
CA LEU A 354 1.64 9.67 -6.38
C LEU A 354 0.42 9.97 -7.27
N ARG A 355 0.43 11.06 -8.04
CA ARG A 355 -0.62 11.38 -9.02
C ARG A 355 -0.54 10.45 -10.22
N TRP A 356 0.65 10.33 -10.80
CA TRP A 356 0.90 9.65 -12.06
C TRP A 356 0.70 8.14 -11.94
N ARG A 357 1.20 7.56 -10.84
CA ARG A 357 1.08 6.13 -10.51
C ARG A 357 0.67 5.95 -9.05
N PRO A 358 -0.64 6.09 -8.76
CA PRO A 358 -1.18 5.83 -7.44
C PRO A 358 -0.88 4.40 -6.97
N PRO A 359 -0.39 4.19 -5.74
CA PRO A 359 -0.17 2.84 -5.22
C PRO A 359 -1.47 2.06 -5.03
N VAL A 360 -2.60 2.74 -4.81
CA VAL A 360 -3.92 2.12 -4.61
C VAL A 360 -4.91 2.73 -5.61
N PRO A 361 -4.84 2.37 -6.90
CA PRO A 361 -5.54 3.09 -7.97
C PRO A 361 -7.06 3.03 -7.87
N THR A 362 -7.62 2.05 -7.15
CA THR A 362 -9.07 1.91 -6.91
C THR A 362 -9.52 2.38 -5.52
N GLY A 363 -8.58 2.82 -4.67
CA GLY A 363 -8.83 3.00 -3.24
C GLY A 363 -9.12 1.69 -2.48
N ILE A 364 -9.51 1.80 -1.20
CA ILE A 364 -10.00 0.68 -0.39
C ILE A 364 -11.53 0.76 -0.32
N PRO A 365 -12.28 -0.31 -0.65
CA PRO A 365 -13.74 -0.24 -0.77
C PRO A 365 -14.48 0.22 0.48
N HIS A 366 -15.62 0.91 0.28
CA HIS A 366 -16.51 1.40 1.34
C HIS A 366 -17.85 0.64 1.35
N ALA A 367 -18.39 0.32 2.55
CA ALA A 367 -19.76 -0.15 2.68
C ALA A 367 -20.75 1.02 2.76
N VAL A 368 -21.87 0.82 2.06
CA VAL A 368 -22.63 1.80 1.26
C VAL A 368 -21.80 2.39 0.11
N GLU A 369 -21.46 1.49 -0.80
CA GLU A 369 -21.48 1.61 -2.27
C GLU A 369 -20.74 2.81 -2.91
N THR A 370 -19.42 3.03 -2.75
CA THR A 370 -18.65 3.66 -3.84
C THR A 370 -17.12 3.53 -3.83
N ASP A 371 -16.53 3.19 -4.98
CA ASP A 371 -15.07 3.04 -5.24
C ASP A 371 -14.55 4.10 -6.24
N ASP A 372 -13.26 4.47 -6.22
CA ASP A 372 -12.66 5.63 -6.96
C ASP A 372 -11.64 5.18 -8.01
N VAL A 373 -11.72 5.62 -9.28
CA VAL A 373 -10.69 5.26 -10.30
C VAL A 373 -10.34 6.34 -11.34
N SER A 374 -10.66 7.62 -11.12
CA SER A 374 -10.38 8.61 -12.20
C SER A 374 -10.02 10.01 -11.74
N ILE A 375 -9.88 10.26 -10.44
CA ILE A 375 -9.60 11.61 -9.92
C ILE A 375 -8.24 12.12 -10.42
N THR A 376 -7.18 11.30 -10.38
CA THR A 376 -5.82 11.72 -10.77
C THR A 376 -5.61 11.95 -12.25
N ARG A 377 -6.62 11.64 -13.06
CA ARG A 377 -6.63 11.75 -14.52
C ARG A 377 -7.67 12.73 -15.03
N ASP A 378 -8.32 13.50 -14.15
CA ASP A 378 -9.24 14.56 -14.56
C ASP A 378 -8.47 15.62 -15.37
N PRO A 379 -8.76 15.79 -16.68
CA PRO A 379 -8.02 16.73 -17.52
C PRO A 379 -8.25 18.20 -17.15
N VAL A 380 -9.32 18.50 -16.39
CA VAL A 380 -9.58 19.86 -15.89
C VAL A 380 -8.58 20.21 -14.77
N THR A 381 -8.38 19.29 -13.84
CA THR A 381 -7.46 19.48 -12.72
C THR A 381 -6.00 19.21 -13.13
N TYR A 382 -5.77 18.23 -13.99
CA TYR A 382 -4.47 17.77 -14.44
C TYR A 382 -4.36 17.79 -15.97
N PRO A 383 -4.05 18.96 -16.57
CA PRO A 383 -3.72 19.01 -17.99
C PRO A 383 -2.61 17.99 -18.34
N ASP A 384 -2.80 17.29 -19.46
CA ASP A 384 -1.97 16.17 -19.91
C ASP A 384 -1.74 15.11 -18.81
N PRO A 385 -2.81 14.42 -18.36
CA PRO A 385 -2.78 13.59 -17.14
C PRO A 385 -1.88 12.36 -17.25
N GLU A 386 -1.59 11.88 -18.47
CA GLU A 386 -0.69 10.74 -18.68
C GLU A 386 0.80 11.11 -18.62
N ILE A 387 1.14 12.39 -18.73
CA ILE A 387 2.51 12.89 -18.66
C ILE A 387 2.91 13.10 -17.19
N PHE A 388 4.13 12.66 -16.85
CA PHE A 388 4.74 12.98 -15.57
C PHE A 388 5.31 14.40 -15.63
N ASN A 389 4.68 15.34 -14.91
CA ASN A 389 5.07 16.75 -14.95
C ASN A 389 4.99 17.42 -13.56
N PRO A 390 6.08 17.39 -12.78
CA PRO A 390 6.21 18.12 -11.52
C PRO A 390 5.93 19.63 -11.58
N ALA A 391 6.15 20.31 -12.72
CA ALA A 391 5.88 21.75 -12.82
C ALA A 391 4.41 22.11 -12.58
N ARG A 392 3.47 21.16 -12.74
CA ARG A 392 2.07 21.40 -12.42
C ARG A 392 1.85 21.86 -10.97
N TRP A 393 2.77 21.51 -10.08
CA TRP A 393 2.69 21.87 -8.67
C TRP A 393 3.44 23.16 -8.32
N LEU A 394 4.17 23.76 -9.27
CA LEU A 394 5.13 24.84 -9.05
C LEU A 394 4.86 26.09 -9.90
N GLU A 395 4.14 25.97 -11.01
CA GLU A 395 3.88 27.07 -11.93
C GLU A 395 2.43 27.56 -11.82
N GLU A 396 2.25 28.88 -11.65
CA GLU A 396 0.93 29.55 -11.49
C GLU A 396 -0.06 29.27 -12.62
N SER A 397 0.42 28.87 -13.80
CA SER A 397 -0.41 28.50 -14.95
C SER A 397 -1.22 27.24 -14.74
N TYR A 398 -0.89 26.39 -13.76
CA TYR A 398 -1.61 25.14 -13.51
C TYR A 398 -2.65 25.28 -12.38
N PRO A 399 -3.84 24.66 -12.51
CA PRO A 399 -4.86 24.65 -11.45
C PRO A 399 -4.38 24.07 -10.11
N THR A 400 -3.35 23.24 -10.16
CA THR A 400 -2.76 22.55 -9.02
C THR A 400 -1.78 23.40 -8.21
N TYR A 401 -1.37 24.56 -8.72
CA TYR A 401 -0.44 25.46 -8.04
C TYR A 401 -1.01 26.02 -6.74
N LYS A 402 -0.17 26.09 -5.70
CA LYS A 402 -0.49 26.73 -4.42
C LYS A 402 0.75 27.42 -3.87
N ALA A 403 0.54 28.59 -3.27
CA ALA A 403 1.56 29.37 -2.56
C ALA A 403 1.30 29.36 -1.04
N PRO A 404 2.33 29.56 -0.20
CA PRO A 404 3.74 29.75 -0.56
C PRO A 404 4.44 28.43 -0.89
N LEU A 405 5.47 28.49 -1.76
CA LEU A 405 6.32 27.34 -2.10
C LEU A 405 7.25 26.91 -0.95
N THR A 406 7.24 27.60 0.18
CA THR A 406 7.85 27.09 1.42
C THR A 406 6.97 26.02 2.08
N THR A 407 5.68 25.99 1.78
CA THR A 407 4.70 25.05 2.35
C THR A 407 4.15 24.08 1.31
N TYR A 408 3.94 24.52 0.07
CA TYR A 408 3.36 23.73 -1.01
C TYR A 408 4.40 23.42 -2.10
N PRO A 409 4.21 22.36 -2.90
CA PRO A 409 3.22 21.29 -2.69
C PRO A 409 3.53 20.46 -1.44
N ASN A 410 2.49 19.91 -0.82
CA ASN A 410 2.56 18.93 0.26
C ASN A 410 1.45 17.90 0.10
N LEU A 411 1.46 16.85 0.91
CA LEU A 411 0.50 15.74 0.84
C LEU A 411 -0.75 15.96 1.71
N ALA A 412 -0.84 17.09 2.42
CA ALA A 412 -2.00 17.41 3.25
C ALA A 412 -3.26 17.57 2.39
N ASN A 413 -4.34 16.89 2.80
CA ASN A 413 -5.63 16.85 2.09
C ASN A 413 -5.53 16.41 0.63
N TYR A 414 -4.50 15.63 0.28
CA TYR A 414 -4.37 15.10 -1.07
C TYR A 414 -5.28 13.88 -1.26
N SER A 415 -6.10 13.88 -2.31
CA SER A 415 -7.12 12.85 -2.57
C SER A 415 -6.58 11.43 -2.65
N GLN A 416 -5.29 11.26 -2.98
CA GLN A 416 -4.61 9.96 -2.99
C GLN A 416 -4.50 9.30 -1.61
N PHE A 417 -4.78 10.04 -0.54
CA PHE A 417 -4.87 9.53 0.81
C PHE A 417 -6.31 9.32 1.28
N GLY A 418 -7.30 9.42 0.39
CA GLY A 418 -8.71 9.21 0.69
C GLY A 418 -9.37 10.37 1.44
N PHE A 419 -10.66 10.20 1.72
CA PHE A 419 -11.55 11.30 2.13
C PHE A 419 -12.14 11.11 3.54
N GLY A 420 -12.44 12.24 4.18
CA GLY A 420 -13.24 12.30 5.40
C GLY A 420 -12.73 11.40 6.54
N ARG A 421 -13.63 10.61 7.13
CA ARG A 421 -13.33 9.77 8.30
C ARG A 421 -12.42 8.58 7.99
N ARG A 422 -12.10 8.33 6.72
CA ARG A 422 -11.27 7.21 6.26
C ARG A 422 -9.96 7.65 5.61
N THR A 423 -9.61 8.94 5.65
CA THR A 423 -8.31 9.45 5.20
C THR A 423 -7.14 8.70 5.85
N CYS A 424 -6.08 8.45 5.09
CA CYS A 424 -4.89 7.78 5.57
C CYS A 424 -4.33 8.48 6.81
N GLN A 425 -3.91 7.70 7.79
CA GLN A 425 -3.30 8.24 9.01
C GLN A 425 -1.79 8.42 8.86
N GLY A 426 -1.16 7.72 7.91
CA GLY A 426 0.29 7.74 7.69
C GLY A 426 0.80 8.83 6.75
N VAL A 427 0.01 9.89 6.46
CA VAL A 427 0.40 10.93 5.49
C VAL A 427 1.77 11.54 5.83
N SER A 428 2.04 11.80 7.10
CA SER A 428 3.33 12.35 7.56
C SER A 428 4.50 11.40 7.32
N ILE A 429 4.32 10.09 7.53
CA ILE A 429 5.35 9.07 7.22
C ILE A 429 5.61 9.05 5.73
N VAL A 430 4.56 8.96 4.91
CA VAL A 430 4.71 8.89 3.45
C VAL A 430 5.39 10.14 2.90
N GLU A 431 5.03 11.32 3.40
CA GLU A 431 5.64 12.57 2.96
C GLU A 431 7.14 12.62 3.28
N GLN A 432 7.52 12.24 4.50
CA GLN A 432 8.92 12.23 4.93
C GLN A 432 9.73 11.13 4.23
N ASP A 433 9.22 9.91 4.15
CA ASP A 433 9.89 8.77 3.50
C ASP A 433 10.15 9.04 2.02
N LEU A 434 9.13 9.49 1.28
CA LEU A 434 9.27 9.75 -0.16
C LEU A 434 10.16 10.96 -0.43
N PHE A 435 10.05 12.02 0.37
CA PHE A 435 10.94 13.18 0.25
C PHE A 435 12.41 12.79 0.42
N LEU A 436 12.74 12.09 1.52
CA LEU A 436 14.10 11.68 1.83
C LEU A 436 14.65 10.69 0.82
N THR A 437 13.82 9.75 0.38
CA THR A 437 14.23 8.66 -0.53
C THR A 437 14.38 9.14 -1.96
N MET A 438 13.38 9.82 -2.53
CA MET A 438 13.46 10.32 -3.91
C MET A 438 14.53 11.41 -4.04
N GLY A 439 14.61 12.33 -3.07
CA GLY A 439 15.68 13.33 -3.01
C GLY A 439 17.05 12.70 -2.82
N GLY A 440 17.17 11.68 -1.97
CA GLY A 440 18.41 10.93 -1.76
C GLY A 440 18.88 10.18 -3.00
N LEU A 441 17.97 9.52 -3.73
CA LEU A 441 18.28 8.82 -4.97
C LEU A 441 18.81 9.79 -6.03
N ALA A 442 18.11 10.92 -6.25
CA ALA A 442 18.56 11.97 -7.18
C ALA A 442 19.90 12.59 -6.75
N TRP A 443 20.14 12.77 -5.44
CA TRP A 443 21.42 13.24 -4.92
C TRP A 443 22.57 12.25 -5.18
N ALA A 444 22.31 10.96 -5.02
CA ALA A 444 23.32 9.91 -5.02
C ALA A 444 23.75 9.47 -6.43
N MET A 445 22.82 9.36 -7.37
CA MET A 445 23.05 8.63 -8.62
C MET A 445 22.23 9.19 -9.80
N ASP A 446 22.71 8.90 -11.01
CA ASP A 446 21.94 9.03 -12.24
C ASP A 446 21.29 7.68 -12.55
N ILE A 447 19.96 7.66 -12.57
CA ILE A 447 19.15 6.52 -12.99
C ILE A 447 19.00 6.58 -14.50
N ILE A 448 19.52 5.58 -15.22
CA ILE A 448 19.60 5.58 -16.68
C ILE A 448 19.07 4.27 -17.29
N PRO A 449 18.56 4.30 -18.54
CA PRO A 449 18.16 3.09 -19.24
C PRO A 449 19.34 2.13 -19.39
N LYS A 450 19.11 0.85 -19.05
CA LYS A 450 20.09 -0.21 -19.30
C LYS A 450 20.35 -0.32 -20.80
N ARG A 451 21.62 -0.50 -21.19
CA ARG A 451 22.00 -0.68 -22.60
C ARG A 451 22.40 -2.11 -22.90
N ARG A 452 21.98 -2.60 -24.06
CA ARG A 452 22.45 -3.85 -24.64
C ARG A 452 23.88 -3.71 -25.17
N PRO A 453 24.59 -4.82 -25.46
CA PRO A 453 25.92 -4.79 -26.07
C PRO A 453 26.00 -4.03 -27.40
N ASP A 454 24.88 -3.94 -28.13
CA ASP A 454 24.76 -3.18 -29.39
C ASP A 454 24.52 -1.67 -29.19
N GLY A 455 24.44 -1.20 -27.94
CA GLY A 455 24.20 0.20 -27.57
C GLY A 455 22.72 0.61 -27.51
N SER A 456 21.78 -0.25 -27.93
CA SER A 456 20.34 0.02 -27.83
C SER A 456 19.86 -0.02 -26.36
N ALA A 457 18.86 0.79 -26.03
CA ALA A 457 18.25 0.75 -24.69
C ALA A 457 17.37 -0.50 -24.54
N VAL A 458 17.45 -1.15 -23.38
CA VAL A 458 16.45 -2.14 -22.96
C VAL A 458 15.13 -1.38 -22.75
N PRO A 459 14.06 -1.75 -23.47
CA PRO A 459 12.78 -1.05 -23.36
C PRO A 459 12.19 -1.29 -21.98
N VAL A 460 11.70 -0.22 -21.36
CA VAL A 460 10.97 -0.26 -20.10
C VAL A 460 9.54 0.18 -20.37
N HIS A 461 8.57 -0.63 -19.94
CA HIS A 461 7.17 -0.32 -20.17
C HIS A 461 6.67 0.70 -19.14
N TRP A 462 6.11 1.81 -19.62
CA TRP A 462 5.68 2.93 -18.79
C TRP A 462 4.43 2.65 -17.94
N ASN A 463 3.70 1.57 -18.22
CA ASN A 463 2.41 1.25 -17.60
C ASN A 463 2.19 -0.26 -17.35
N ASP A 464 3.26 -1.01 -17.07
CA ASP A 464 3.15 -2.44 -16.70
C ASP A 464 3.19 -2.57 -15.16
N PHE A 465 2.16 -3.17 -14.56
CA PHE A 465 1.92 -3.12 -13.11
C PHE A 465 1.35 -4.44 -12.58
N THR A 466 1.74 -4.79 -11.36
CA THR A 466 1.24 -5.97 -10.65
C THR A 466 -0.28 -5.90 -10.38
N PRO A 467 -1.00 -7.02 -10.39
CA PRO A 467 -2.47 -7.04 -10.35
C PRO A 467 -3.11 -6.92 -8.95
N LEU A 468 -2.33 -6.92 -7.88
CA LEU A 468 -2.84 -6.86 -6.51
C LEU A 468 -3.40 -5.46 -6.16
N LEU A 469 -4.08 -5.35 -5.02
CA LEU A 469 -4.66 -4.09 -4.53
C LEU A 469 -3.65 -2.94 -4.47
N ILE A 470 -2.40 -3.26 -4.14
CA ILE A 470 -1.27 -2.31 -4.23
C ILE A 470 -0.60 -2.52 -5.58
N ALA A 471 -0.80 -1.57 -6.50
CA ALA A 471 -0.17 -1.58 -7.81
C ALA A 471 1.29 -1.14 -7.67
N LYS A 472 2.23 -1.99 -8.07
CA LYS A 472 3.66 -1.69 -8.23
C LYS A 472 4.02 -1.85 -9.70
N PRO A 473 4.97 -1.08 -10.26
CA PRO A 473 5.52 -1.40 -11.57
C PRO A 473 5.99 -2.86 -11.61
N ALA A 474 5.80 -3.53 -12.75
CA ALA A 474 6.45 -4.82 -13.00
C ALA A 474 7.98 -4.67 -12.92
N ALA A 475 8.72 -5.78 -12.77
CA ALA A 475 10.17 -5.72 -12.74
C ALA A 475 10.71 -5.11 -14.04
N PHE A 476 11.64 -4.16 -13.94
CA PHE A 476 12.30 -3.57 -15.10
C PHE A 476 13.80 -3.39 -14.84
N GLU A 477 14.57 -3.36 -15.93
CA GLU A 477 16.03 -3.22 -15.87
C GLU A 477 16.46 -1.78 -16.10
N PHE A 478 17.42 -1.33 -15.29
CA PHE A 478 18.08 -0.03 -15.43
C PHE A 478 19.51 -0.11 -14.90
N ASP A 479 20.33 0.86 -15.28
CA ASP A 479 21.66 1.03 -14.70
C ASP A 479 21.67 2.29 -13.81
N VAL A 480 22.58 2.32 -12.84
CA VAL A 480 22.83 3.49 -12.00
C VAL A 480 24.28 3.92 -12.17
N ILE A 481 24.50 5.24 -12.26
CA ILE A 481 25.83 5.82 -12.20
C ILE A 481 25.90 6.66 -10.92
N VAL A 482 26.76 6.25 -9.98
CA VAL A 482 26.99 7.03 -8.76
C VAL A 482 27.57 8.39 -9.14
N ARG A 483 26.94 9.47 -8.66
CA ARG A 483 27.38 10.84 -8.95
C ARG A 483 28.76 11.10 -8.36
N LYS A 484 29.56 11.91 -9.06
CA LYS A 484 30.96 12.19 -8.69
C LYS A 484 31.07 12.67 -7.24
N GLY A 485 31.98 12.05 -6.47
CA GLY A 485 32.23 12.41 -5.08
C GLY A 485 31.19 11.88 -4.07
N ARG A 486 30.23 11.05 -4.51
CA ARG A 486 29.20 10.49 -3.61
C ARG A 486 29.54 9.10 -3.06
N GLU A 487 30.39 8.32 -3.73
CA GLU A 487 30.64 6.92 -3.37
C GLU A 487 31.14 6.72 -1.93
N SER A 488 32.15 7.48 -1.50
CA SER A 488 32.68 7.38 -0.13
C SER A 488 31.66 7.82 0.92
N LEU A 489 30.84 8.84 0.59
CA LEU A 489 29.77 9.31 1.48
C LEU A 489 28.68 8.25 1.62
N LEU A 490 28.26 7.61 0.52
CA LEU A 490 27.27 6.54 0.53
C LEU A 490 27.72 5.36 1.38
N ARG A 491 28.99 4.97 1.28
CA ARG A 491 29.56 3.91 2.11
C ARG A 491 29.53 4.27 3.59
N GLN A 492 29.99 5.48 3.95
CA GLN A 492 29.98 5.95 5.33
C GLN A 492 28.55 5.99 5.90
N MET A 493 27.61 6.55 5.16
CA MET A 493 26.19 6.63 5.55
C MET A 493 25.60 5.22 5.77
N HIS A 494 25.97 4.24 4.94
CA HIS A 494 25.54 2.85 5.11
C HIS A 494 26.13 2.19 6.37
N GLU A 495 27.41 2.39 6.64
CA GLU A 495 28.09 1.87 7.84
C GLU A 495 27.46 2.44 9.12
N GLU A 496 27.20 3.76 9.14
CA GLU A 496 26.50 4.43 10.24
C GLU A 496 25.06 3.91 10.41
N ALA A 497 24.33 3.71 9.30
CA ALA A 497 22.97 3.20 9.32
C ALA A 497 22.86 1.74 9.79
N GLY A 498 23.88 0.91 9.53
CA GLY A 498 23.95 -0.48 9.96
C GLY A 498 24.38 -0.65 11.43
N SER A 499 24.87 0.41 12.06
CA SER A 499 25.38 0.34 13.44
C SER A 499 24.28 -0.10 14.43
N GLY A 500 24.54 -1.20 15.13
CA GLY A 500 23.63 -1.79 16.12
C GLY A 500 22.55 -2.72 15.58
N ASP A 501 22.46 -2.94 14.26
CA ASP A 501 21.47 -3.86 13.66
C ASP A 501 21.67 -5.31 14.16
N ASP A 502 22.92 -5.77 14.29
CA ASP A 502 23.23 -7.12 14.78
C ASP A 502 22.81 -7.30 16.24
N VAL A 503 23.00 -6.27 17.07
CA VAL A 503 22.57 -6.27 18.47
C VAL A 503 21.04 -6.31 18.55
N GLU A 504 20.35 -5.56 17.70
CA GLU A 504 18.88 -5.59 17.62
C GLU A 504 18.35 -6.97 17.20
N LYS A 505 18.95 -7.57 16.17
CA LYS A 505 18.58 -8.92 15.70
C LYS A 505 18.85 -9.97 16.78
N GLN A 506 20.01 -9.91 17.43
CA GLN A 506 20.36 -10.82 18.52
C GLN A 506 19.46 -10.64 19.74
N ALA A 507 19.09 -9.40 20.11
CA ALA A 507 18.13 -9.18 21.19
C ALA A 507 16.78 -9.80 20.85
N PHE A 508 16.27 -9.55 19.64
CA PHE A 508 14.98 -10.08 19.18
C PHE A 508 14.98 -11.62 19.10
N ASN A 509 16.05 -12.22 18.57
CA ASN A 509 16.19 -13.67 18.33
C ASN A 509 16.71 -14.47 19.53
N GLY A 510 17.66 -13.95 20.30
CA GLY A 510 18.19 -14.59 21.52
C GLY A 510 17.16 -14.67 22.65
N GLN A 511 16.07 -13.93 22.51
CA GLN A 511 14.87 -14.04 23.33
C GLN A 511 13.88 -15.12 22.81
N ILE A 512 14.06 -15.69 21.60
CA ILE A 512 13.27 -16.84 21.08
C ILE A 512 13.64 -18.13 21.82
N THR A 513 14.89 -18.27 22.25
CA THR A 513 15.41 -19.48 22.91
C THR A 513 15.01 -19.61 24.39
N LYS A 514 14.28 -18.64 24.97
CA LYS A 514 13.82 -18.73 26.36
C LYS A 514 12.39 -19.27 26.54
N GLU A 515 11.52 -19.31 25.53
CA GLU A 515 10.16 -19.87 25.77
C GLU A 515 9.32 -20.37 24.57
N CYS A 516 9.80 -20.42 23.33
CA CYS A 516 8.98 -21.00 22.25
C CYS A 516 9.82 -21.66 21.15
N LEU A 517 9.97 -22.98 21.24
CA LEU A 517 10.45 -23.79 20.13
C LEU A 517 9.34 -23.97 19.10
N PHE A 518 9.66 -23.55 17.88
CA PHE A 518 9.00 -23.86 16.61
C PHE A 518 8.32 -25.23 16.59
N THR A 519 6.99 -25.25 16.52
CA THR A 519 6.26 -26.43 16.05
C THR A 519 6.10 -26.35 14.53
N LYS A 520 6.10 -27.54 13.90
CA LYS A 520 5.88 -27.98 12.50
C LYS A 520 5.14 -27.08 11.47
N GLU A 521 4.63 -25.89 11.78
CA GLU A 521 3.93 -25.00 10.85
C GLU A 521 4.88 -24.13 10.01
N ALA A 522 6.14 -23.96 10.43
CA ALA A 522 7.14 -23.21 9.65
C ALA A 522 7.59 -23.93 8.36
N SER A 523 7.44 -25.27 8.29
CA SER A 523 7.74 -26.02 7.06
C SER A 523 6.70 -25.76 5.95
N ASP A 524 5.45 -25.45 6.32
CA ASP A 524 4.40 -25.10 5.36
C ASP A 524 4.61 -23.68 4.79
N LEU A 525 5.37 -22.82 5.48
CA LEU A 525 5.79 -21.50 5.00
C LEU A 525 7.05 -21.57 4.14
N SER A 526 8.01 -22.47 4.44
CA SER A 526 9.16 -22.68 3.55
C SER A 526 8.78 -23.38 2.23
N GLU A 527 7.73 -24.21 2.21
CA GLU A 527 7.14 -24.69 0.96
C GLU A 527 6.50 -23.55 0.14
N ALA A 528 5.97 -22.51 0.80
CA ALA A 528 5.47 -21.31 0.14
C ALA A 528 6.60 -20.39 -0.37
N GLU A 529 7.74 -20.30 0.35
CA GLU A 529 8.96 -19.64 -0.14
C GLU A 529 9.56 -20.37 -1.36
N GLY A 530 9.56 -21.70 -1.36
CA GLY A 530 9.99 -22.52 -2.49
C GLY A 530 9.09 -22.34 -3.73
N GLN A 531 7.78 -22.25 -3.54
CA GLN A 531 6.84 -21.94 -4.62
C GLN A 531 7.00 -20.51 -5.17
N TYR A 532 7.47 -19.55 -4.37
CA TYR A 532 7.68 -18.18 -4.82
C TYR A 532 8.88 -18.04 -5.78
N HIS A 533 10.00 -18.70 -5.48
CA HIS A 533 11.12 -18.77 -6.45
C HIS A 533 10.70 -19.43 -7.76
N ASP A 534 9.82 -20.44 -7.72
CA ASP A 534 9.31 -21.10 -8.91
C ASP A 534 8.25 -20.29 -9.68
N PHE A 535 7.48 -19.40 -9.02
CA PHE A 535 6.55 -18.50 -9.70
C PHE A 535 7.26 -17.31 -10.38
N GLU A 536 8.27 -16.70 -9.73
CA GLU A 536 9.07 -15.64 -10.37
C GLU A 536 9.99 -16.19 -11.47
N GLN A 537 10.54 -17.41 -11.32
CA GLN A 537 11.32 -18.05 -12.39
C GLN A 537 10.42 -18.66 -13.48
N GLY A 538 9.21 -19.11 -13.13
CA GLY A 538 8.22 -19.66 -14.07
C GLY A 538 7.73 -18.65 -15.09
N ASP A 539 7.48 -17.40 -14.67
CA ASP A 539 7.10 -16.31 -15.58
C ASP A 539 8.27 -15.83 -16.46
N ALA A 540 9.50 -15.83 -15.93
CA ALA A 540 10.70 -15.59 -16.74
C ALA A 540 10.93 -16.69 -17.79
N HIS A 541 10.45 -17.91 -17.56
CA HIS A 541 10.58 -19.01 -18.51
C HIS A 541 9.48 -19.03 -19.58
N MET A 542 8.26 -18.61 -19.26
CA MET A 542 7.15 -18.54 -20.22
C MET A 542 7.31 -17.37 -21.21
N GLN A 543 7.97 -16.27 -20.82
CA GLN A 543 8.28 -15.15 -21.73
C GLN A 543 9.41 -15.45 -22.73
N ARG A 544 10.21 -16.51 -22.55
CA ARG A 544 11.24 -16.91 -23.54
C ARG A 544 10.71 -17.75 -24.71
N THR A 545 9.44 -18.19 -24.68
CA THR A 545 8.87 -19.08 -25.70
C THR A 545 7.81 -18.45 -26.60
N GLN A 546 7.62 -17.13 -26.53
CA GLN A 546 6.88 -16.36 -27.55
C GLN A 546 7.69 -15.14 -28.00
N CYS A 547 8.71 -15.41 -28.82
CA CYS A 547 9.32 -14.46 -29.76
C CYS A 547 9.34 -15.12 -31.14
#